data_AF-A0A9W8Y5K1-F1
#
_entry.id   AF-A0A9W8Y5K1-F1
#
_cell.length_a   1.000
_cell.length_b   1.000
_cell.length_c   1.000
_cell.angle_alpha   90.00
_cell.angle_beta   90.00
_cell.angle_gamma   90.00
#
_symmetry.space_group_name_H-M   'P 1'
#
loop_
_entity.id
_entity.type
_entity.pdbx_description
1 polymer ?
#
loop_
_entity_poly.entity_id
_entity_poly.type
_entity_poly.pdbx_seq_one_letter_code
_entity_poly.pdbx_strand_id
1 'polypeptide(L)'
;MPYWDWQLDWQDITKAPIWDGEHGFGSTGVPDKSARAILSGYCVTDGPFKDIMIPYLDEKHYPHCLSRGFLQGEELKNQSMMISPDALESLLSLDDYESFNLGLEHGPHLAIPRSIRGDFSLLTAPSGKLLSTCNVAHN
;
A
#
# COMPACT_ATOMS: atom_id res chain seq x y z
N MET A 1 6.62 1.34 -18.15
CA MET A 1 6.14 1.72 -16.80
C MET A 1 6.40 0.55 -15.88
N PRO A 2 7.12 0.72 -14.75
CA PRO A 2 7.21 -0.35 -13.76
C PRO A 2 5.85 -0.56 -13.09
N TYR A 3 5.57 -1.81 -12.68
CA TYR A 3 4.41 -2.17 -11.88
C TYR A 3 4.85 -3.10 -10.75
N TRP A 4 4.04 -3.20 -9.71
CA TRP A 4 4.26 -4.14 -8.62
C TRP A 4 3.23 -5.26 -8.69
N ASP A 5 3.71 -6.46 -8.99
CA ASP A 5 2.91 -7.67 -8.94
C ASP A 5 2.79 -8.16 -7.49
N TRP A 6 1.73 -7.74 -6.82
CA TRP A 6 1.44 -8.12 -5.43
C TRP A 6 1.17 -9.63 -5.26
N GLN A 7 0.90 -10.37 -6.33
CA GLN A 7 0.73 -11.82 -6.23
C GLN A 7 2.03 -12.54 -5.89
N LEU A 8 3.20 -11.95 -6.20
CA LEU A 8 4.49 -12.56 -5.84
C LEU A 8 4.78 -12.44 -4.35
N ASP A 9 4.22 -11.41 -3.71
CA ASP A 9 4.45 -11.08 -2.30
C ASP A 9 3.23 -11.36 -1.40
N TRP A 10 2.20 -12.04 -1.92
CA TRP A 10 0.87 -12.12 -1.28
C TRP A 10 0.91 -12.64 0.15
N GLN A 11 1.84 -13.54 0.49
CA GLN A 11 1.95 -14.12 1.84
C GLN A 11 2.39 -13.11 2.90
N ASP A 12 3.22 -12.15 2.50
CA ASP A 12 3.74 -11.09 3.35
C ASP A 12 4.20 -9.91 2.50
N ILE A 13 3.22 -9.12 2.08
CA ILE A 13 3.39 -7.89 1.32
C ILE A 13 4.37 -6.90 1.97
N THR A 14 4.56 -6.96 3.28
CA THR A 14 5.46 -6.07 4.02
C THR A 14 6.94 -6.39 3.80
N LYS A 15 7.24 -7.56 3.23
CA LYS A 15 8.59 -8.02 2.87
C LYS A 15 8.91 -7.87 1.38
N ALA A 16 7.99 -7.31 0.59
CA ALA A 16 8.19 -7.13 -0.84
C ALA A 16 9.47 -6.32 -1.13
N PRO A 17 10.25 -6.66 -2.18
CA PRO A 17 11.49 -5.96 -2.53
C PRO A 17 11.29 -4.47 -2.82
N ILE A 18 10.08 -4.06 -3.18
CA ILE A 18 9.73 -2.65 -3.38
C ILE A 18 9.89 -1.80 -2.11
N TRP A 19 9.96 -2.42 -0.93
CA TRP A 19 10.17 -1.75 0.37
C TRP A 19 11.64 -1.71 0.79
N ASP A 20 12.55 -2.20 -0.04
CA ASP A 20 13.98 -2.12 0.25
C ASP A 20 14.43 -0.66 0.38
N GLY A 21 15.29 -0.41 1.36
CA GLY A 21 15.76 0.94 1.71
C GLY A 21 16.82 1.50 0.75
N GLU A 22 17.44 0.66 -0.08
CA GLU A 22 18.51 1.05 -1.01
C GLU A 22 18.05 0.95 -2.47
N HIS A 23 17.38 -0.13 -2.83
CA HIS A 23 16.96 -0.47 -4.19
C HIS A 23 15.45 -0.31 -4.42
N GLY A 24 14.68 -0.06 -3.36
CA GLY A 24 13.23 0.10 -3.39
C GLY A 24 12.76 1.53 -3.08
N PHE A 25 11.54 1.64 -2.58
CA PHE A 25 10.86 2.89 -2.23
C PHE A 25 10.94 3.22 -0.72
N GLY A 26 11.83 2.55 0.00
CA GLY A 26 11.97 2.69 1.45
C GLY A 26 11.03 1.78 2.23
N SER A 27 11.40 1.53 3.47
CA SER A 27 10.76 0.59 4.39
C SER A 27 9.56 1.24 5.12
N THR A 28 9.09 0.58 6.18
CA THR A 28 8.06 1.11 7.08
C THR A 28 8.56 2.31 7.88
N GLY A 29 7.64 3.08 8.45
CA GLY A 29 7.98 4.19 9.32
C GLY A 29 8.62 3.78 10.64
N VAL A 30 9.47 4.66 11.18
CA VAL A 30 10.17 4.45 12.45
C VAL A 30 9.58 5.35 13.56
N PRO A 31 8.98 4.78 14.63
CA PRO A 31 8.36 5.56 15.71
C PRO A 31 9.31 6.56 16.39
N ASP A 32 10.50 6.11 16.77
CA ASP A 32 11.48 6.94 17.51
C ASP A 32 12.06 8.09 16.67
N LYS A 33 11.82 8.08 15.35
CA LYS A 33 12.23 9.13 14.41
C LYS A 33 11.07 10.02 13.98
N SER A 34 9.90 9.83 14.59
CA SER A 34 8.67 10.54 14.24
C SER A 34 8.18 11.34 15.44
N ALA A 35 7.75 12.58 15.19
CA ALA A 35 7.17 13.40 16.25
C ALA A 35 5.86 12.81 16.80
N ARG A 36 5.10 12.12 15.95
CA ARG A 36 3.84 11.43 16.29
C ARG A 36 3.47 10.43 15.19
N ALA A 37 2.55 9.53 15.50
CA ALA A 37 1.92 8.69 14.47
C ALA A 37 1.02 9.53 13.53
N ILE A 38 0.98 9.13 12.26
CA ILE A 38 0.14 9.70 11.19
C ILE A 38 -0.56 8.53 10.51
N LEU A 39 -1.88 8.43 10.67
CA LEU A 39 -2.70 7.34 10.12
C LEU A 39 -2.16 5.94 10.45
N SER A 40 -1.86 5.71 11.73
CA SER A 40 -1.27 4.45 12.22
C SER A 40 0.09 4.09 11.59
N GLY A 41 0.76 5.06 10.97
CA GLY A 41 2.13 4.97 10.48
C GLY A 41 3.05 6.02 11.09
N TYR A 42 4.32 5.94 10.69
CA TYR A 42 5.41 6.78 11.14
C TYR A 42 6.25 7.23 9.93
N CYS A 43 7.14 8.21 10.12
CA CYS A 43 8.00 8.71 9.07
C CYS A 43 8.90 7.61 8.52
N VAL A 44 8.90 7.45 7.20
CA VAL A 44 9.90 6.66 6.46
C VAL A 44 11.25 7.35 6.59
N THR A 45 12.29 6.59 6.91
CA THR A 45 13.63 7.14 7.20
C THR A 45 14.72 6.68 6.22
N ASP A 46 14.38 5.85 5.24
CA ASP A 46 15.27 5.31 4.22
C ASP A 46 14.65 5.38 2.82
N GLY A 47 15.42 4.97 1.81
CA GLY A 47 15.00 5.03 0.42
C GLY A 47 14.95 6.45 -0.16
N PRO A 48 14.51 6.57 -1.43
CA PRO A 48 14.52 7.81 -2.19
C PRO A 48 13.51 8.85 -1.69
N PHE A 49 12.56 8.46 -0.82
CA PHE A 49 11.47 9.32 -0.37
C PHE A 49 11.55 9.73 1.10
N LYS A 50 12.61 9.37 1.83
CA LYS A 50 12.73 9.69 3.27
C LYS A 50 12.62 11.19 3.60
N ASP A 51 13.05 12.05 2.67
CA ASP A 51 13.08 13.51 2.86
C ASP A 51 11.91 14.22 2.15
N ILE A 52 10.94 13.48 1.59
CA ILE A 52 9.78 14.08 0.93
C ILE A 52 8.85 14.71 1.99
N MET A 53 8.39 15.92 1.70
CA MET A 53 7.37 16.59 2.48
C MET A 53 6.03 16.48 1.76
N ILE A 54 5.07 15.81 2.40
CA ILE A 54 3.69 15.69 1.95
C ILE A 54 2.90 16.90 2.48
N PRO A 55 2.37 17.78 1.62
CA PRO A 55 1.74 19.03 2.05
C PRO A 55 0.31 18.86 2.60
N TYR A 56 -0.38 17.77 2.24
CA TYR A 56 -1.78 17.54 2.56
C TYR A 56 -2.00 16.17 3.17
N LEU A 57 -2.91 16.11 4.13
CA LEU A 57 -3.51 14.87 4.61
C LEU A 57 -5.00 14.97 4.31
N ASP A 58 -5.48 14.18 3.36
CA ASP A 58 -6.79 14.38 2.73
C ASP A 58 -6.93 15.82 2.16
N GLU A 59 -8.07 16.48 2.38
CA GLU A 59 -8.31 17.86 1.96
C GLU A 59 -7.59 18.91 2.84
N LYS A 60 -6.94 18.51 3.94
CA LYS A 60 -6.36 19.44 4.92
C LYS A 60 -4.88 19.68 4.66
N HIS A 61 -4.49 20.95 4.54
CA HIS A 61 -3.07 21.32 4.56
C HIS A 61 -2.44 20.93 5.89
N TYR A 62 -1.57 19.94 5.83
CA TYR A 62 -0.92 19.33 6.97
C TYR A 62 0.47 18.85 6.52
N PRO A 63 1.49 19.73 6.47
CA PRO A 63 2.84 19.34 6.09
C PRO A 63 3.42 18.27 7.00
N HIS A 64 3.87 17.15 6.43
CA HIS A 64 4.48 16.04 7.16
C HIS A 64 5.43 15.22 6.29
N CYS A 65 6.18 14.31 6.91
CA CYS A 65 6.97 13.30 6.21
C CYS A 65 6.05 12.26 5.52
N LEU A 66 6.56 11.52 4.54
CA LEU A 66 5.88 10.31 4.08
C LEU A 66 5.73 9.30 5.23
N SER A 67 4.51 8.90 5.53
CA SER A 67 4.17 7.98 6.62
C SER A 67 3.82 6.58 6.11
N ARG A 68 4.36 5.54 6.76
CA ARG A 68 3.96 4.12 6.58
C ARG A 68 3.91 3.40 7.93
N GLY A 69 3.05 2.40 8.04
CA GLY A 69 2.88 1.59 9.24
C GLY A 69 2.42 0.19 8.90
N PHE A 70 3.37 -0.70 8.57
CA PHE A 70 3.03 -2.04 8.10
C PHE A 70 2.20 -2.82 9.12
N LEU A 71 1.12 -3.42 8.61
CA LEU A 71 0.31 -4.40 9.34
C LEU A 71 1.16 -5.60 9.77
N GLN A 72 0.73 -6.27 10.83
CA GLN A 72 1.42 -7.45 11.36
C GLN A 72 0.41 -8.50 11.82
N GLY A 73 0.89 -9.73 12.00
CA GLY A 73 0.12 -10.81 12.59
C GLY A 73 -1.13 -11.20 11.81
N GLU A 74 -2.22 -11.46 12.54
CA GLU A 74 -3.49 -11.94 11.97
C GLU A 74 -4.14 -10.89 11.05
N GLU A 75 -4.06 -9.60 11.39
CA GLU A 75 -4.58 -8.52 10.55
C GLU A 75 -3.92 -8.50 9.17
N LEU A 76 -2.59 -8.65 9.12
CA LEU A 76 -1.83 -8.75 7.86
C LEU A 76 -2.24 -10.00 7.07
N LYS A 77 -2.36 -11.15 7.76
CA LYS A 77 -2.77 -12.40 7.13
C LYS A 77 -4.15 -12.29 6.49
N ASN A 78 -5.08 -11.61 7.15
CA ASN A 78 -6.44 -11.41 6.63
C ASN A 78 -6.43 -10.53 5.37
N GLN A 79 -5.59 -9.50 5.29
CA GLN A 79 -5.42 -8.73 4.04
C GLN A 79 -4.72 -9.54 2.95
N SER A 80 -3.72 -10.34 3.33
CA SER A 80 -2.93 -11.19 2.43
C SER A 80 -3.80 -12.19 1.65
N MET A 81 -4.82 -12.76 2.29
CA MET A 81 -5.74 -13.67 1.62
C MET A 81 -6.53 -13.00 0.48
N MET A 82 -6.82 -11.70 0.57
CA MET A 82 -7.57 -10.95 -0.45
C MET A 82 -6.78 -10.72 -1.74
N ILE A 83 -5.45 -10.87 -1.70
CA ILE A 83 -4.53 -10.71 -2.84
C ILE A 83 -3.85 -12.03 -3.22
N SER A 84 -4.30 -13.15 -2.65
CA SER A 84 -3.79 -14.48 -2.99
C SER A 84 -4.12 -14.86 -4.44
N PRO A 85 -3.35 -15.79 -5.05
CA PRO A 85 -3.66 -16.31 -6.38
C PRO A 85 -5.11 -16.81 -6.52
N ASP A 86 -5.61 -17.57 -5.54
CA ASP A 86 -6.98 -18.11 -5.53
C ASP A 86 -8.04 -17.00 -5.50
N ALA A 87 -7.79 -15.93 -4.73
CA ALA A 87 -8.69 -14.77 -4.67
C ALA A 87 -8.71 -14.04 -6.01
N LEU A 88 -7.57 -13.89 -6.68
CA LEU A 88 -7.50 -13.27 -7.99
C LEU A 88 -8.15 -14.13 -9.07
N GLU A 89 -7.93 -15.45 -9.06
CA GLU A 89 -8.58 -16.38 -9.99
C GLU A 89 -10.10 -16.31 -9.85
N SER A 90 -10.60 -16.32 -8.61
CA SER A 90 -12.03 -16.15 -8.33
C SER A 90 -12.56 -14.82 -8.87
N LEU A 91 -11.81 -13.72 -8.67
CA LEU A 91 -12.17 -12.40 -9.18
C LEU A 91 -12.20 -12.34 -10.72
N LEU A 92 -11.20 -12.92 -11.37
CA LEU A 92 -11.07 -12.94 -12.84
C LEU A 92 -12.09 -13.85 -13.51
N SER A 93 -12.70 -14.77 -12.77
CA SER A 93 -13.78 -15.64 -13.25
C SER A 93 -15.17 -14.98 -13.28
N LEU A 94 -15.30 -13.72 -12.83
CA LEU A 94 -16.58 -13.01 -12.83
C LEU A 94 -16.95 -12.55 -14.24
N ASP A 95 -18.17 -12.89 -14.66
CA ASP A 95 -18.65 -12.69 -16.03
C ASP A 95 -19.14 -11.27 -16.33
N ASP A 96 -19.35 -10.45 -15.30
CA ASP A 96 -19.86 -9.09 -15.44
C ASP A 96 -18.95 -8.04 -14.79
N TYR A 97 -18.88 -6.89 -15.45
CA TYR A 97 -18.01 -5.79 -15.04
C TYR A 97 -18.37 -5.24 -13.65
N GLU A 98 -19.66 -5.20 -13.29
CA GLU A 98 -20.09 -4.63 -12.01
C GLU A 98 -19.59 -5.48 -10.84
N SER A 99 -19.80 -6.79 -10.91
CA SER A 99 -19.28 -7.77 -9.95
C SER A 99 -17.76 -7.76 -9.90
N PHE A 100 -17.10 -7.75 -11.06
CA PHE A 100 -15.63 -7.65 -11.13
C PHE A 100 -15.13 -6.38 -10.45
N ASN A 101 -15.68 -5.22 -10.81
CA ASN A 101 -15.26 -3.94 -10.27
C ASN A 101 -15.49 -3.88 -8.76
N LEU A 102 -16.67 -4.26 -8.27
CA LEU A 102 -16.96 -4.29 -6.84
C LEU A 102 -16.08 -5.30 -6.09
N GLY A 103 -15.79 -6.46 -6.68
CA GLY A 103 -14.90 -7.46 -6.11
C GLY A 103 -13.45 -6.98 -6.01
N LEU A 104 -12.96 -6.32 -7.06
CA LEU A 104 -11.62 -5.72 -7.10
C LEU A 104 -11.50 -4.62 -6.04
N GLU A 105 -12.46 -3.70 -6.03
CA GLU A 105 -12.50 -2.54 -5.13
C GLU A 105 -12.61 -2.97 -3.67
N HIS A 106 -13.43 -3.96 -3.34
CA HIS A 106 -13.60 -4.41 -1.94
C HIS A 106 -12.54 -5.42 -1.48
N GLY A 107 -11.85 -6.08 -2.42
CA GLY A 107 -10.81 -7.08 -2.15
C GLY A 107 -9.40 -6.50 -2.34
N PRO A 108 -8.69 -6.89 -3.43
CA PRO A 108 -7.29 -6.51 -3.64
C PRO A 108 -7.00 -5.02 -3.50
N HIS A 109 -7.85 -4.15 -4.06
CA HIS A 109 -7.62 -2.70 -4.07
C HIS A 109 -7.52 -2.12 -2.65
N LEU A 110 -8.35 -2.59 -1.71
CA LEU A 110 -8.31 -2.13 -0.32
C LEU A 110 -7.30 -2.88 0.54
N ALA A 111 -6.92 -4.10 0.16
CA ALA A 111 -5.98 -4.92 0.94
C ALA A 111 -4.58 -4.31 1.03
N ILE A 112 -4.09 -3.74 -0.08
CA ILE A 112 -2.78 -3.08 -0.16
C ILE A 112 -2.71 -1.85 0.79
N PRO A 113 -3.55 -0.81 0.65
CA PRO A 113 -3.47 0.37 1.50
C PRO A 113 -3.72 0.06 2.98
N ARG A 114 -4.57 -0.93 3.29
CA ARG A 114 -4.79 -1.40 4.67
C ARG A 114 -3.55 -2.07 5.26
N SER A 115 -2.79 -2.79 4.43
CA SER A 115 -1.51 -3.43 4.82
C SER A 115 -0.39 -2.43 5.07
N ILE A 116 -0.33 -1.33 4.30
CA ILE A 116 0.78 -0.37 4.36
C ILE A 116 0.54 0.76 5.35
N ARG A 117 -0.72 1.20 5.49
CA ARG A 117 -1.16 2.32 6.34
C ARG A 117 -0.40 3.63 6.09
N GLY A 118 -0.50 4.58 7.01
CA GLY A 118 0.10 5.90 6.82
C GLY A 118 -0.59 6.65 5.69
N ASP A 119 0.19 7.30 4.82
CA ASP A 119 -0.34 8.05 3.68
C ASP A 119 -1.13 7.18 2.70
N PHE A 120 -0.93 5.86 2.70
CA PHE A 120 -1.71 4.93 1.88
C PHE A 120 -3.17 4.78 2.33
N SER A 121 -3.54 5.23 3.54
CA SER A 121 -4.87 4.97 4.10
C SER A 121 -5.98 5.94 3.63
N LEU A 122 -5.65 7.03 2.96
CA LEU A 122 -6.60 8.06 2.56
C LEU A 122 -6.58 8.31 1.04
N LEU A 123 -7.42 9.24 0.58
CA LEU A 123 -7.38 9.76 -0.79
C LEU A 123 -6.00 10.35 -1.17
N THR A 124 -5.17 10.67 -0.17
CA THR A 124 -3.76 11.04 -0.35
C THR A 124 -2.82 9.86 -0.57
N ALA A 125 -3.31 8.62 -0.73
CA ALA A 125 -2.52 7.46 -1.12
C ALA A 125 -1.61 7.70 -2.33
N PRO A 126 -2.01 8.47 -3.37
CA PRO A 126 -1.12 8.84 -4.48
C PRO A 126 0.05 9.75 -4.07
N SER A 127 0.08 10.30 -2.86
CA SER A 127 1.25 11.01 -2.33
C SER A 127 2.41 10.04 -2.05
N GLY A 128 2.08 8.75 -1.79
CA GLY A 128 2.97 7.62 -2.04
C GLY A 128 3.07 7.35 -3.54
N LYS A 129 3.69 8.28 -4.26
CA LYS A 129 3.60 8.58 -5.71
C LYS A 129 3.85 7.47 -6.73
N LEU A 130 3.93 6.20 -6.32
CA LEU A 130 4.20 5.07 -7.21
C LEU A 130 3.40 3.78 -6.98
N LEU A 131 2.57 3.67 -5.93
CA LEU A 131 2.15 2.33 -5.46
C LEU A 131 0.64 2.10 -5.31
N SER A 132 -0.21 3.12 -5.49
CA SER A 132 -1.66 2.94 -5.32
C SER A 132 -2.41 2.51 -6.59
N THR A 133 -1.77 2.48 -7.76
CA THR A 133 -2.47 2.26 -9.04
C THR A 133 -1.58 1.53 -10.06
N CYS A 134 -1.30 0.24 -9.89
CA CYS A 134 -0.83 -0.59 -11.01
C CYS A 134 -0.93 -2.09 -10.71
N ASN A 135 -2.14 -2.65 -10.87
CA ASN A 135 -2.27 -4.02 -11.40
C ASN A 135 -3.63 -4.21 -12.11
N VAL A 136 -4.00 -3.23 -12.95
CA VAL A 136 -5.11 -3.40 -13.89
C VAL A 136 -4.63 -2.89 -15.25
N ALA A 137 -3.72 -3.63 -15.86
CA ALA A 137 -3.35 -3.46 -17.26
C ALA A 137 -2.78 -4.78 -17.81
N HIS A 138 -3.65 -5.76 -18.03
CA HIS A 138 -3.39 -6.80 -19.01
C HIS A 138 -4.32 -6.60 -20.21
N ASN A 139 -3.71 -6.25 -21.33
CA ASN A 139 -4.16 -6.56 -22.69
C ASN A 139 -3.02 -7.34 -23.34
#